data_AF-A0A2P2GTK2-F1
#
_entry.id   AF-A0A2P2GTK2-F1
#
_cell.length_a   1.000
_cell.length_b   1.000
_cell.length_c   1.000
_cell.angle_alpha   90.00
_cell.angle_beta   90.00
_cell.angle_gamma   90.00
#
_symmetry.space_group_name_H-M   'P 1'
#
loop_
_entity.id
_entity.type
_entity.pdbx_description
1 polymer ?
#
loop_
_entity_poly.entity_id
_entity_poly.type
_entity_poly.pdbx_seq_one_letter_code
_entity_poly.pdbx_strand_id
1 'polypeptide(L)'
;MGPAMNVSLDRAYWLGLLVSVVLPVLVGLVTTRVTHAGTKAVLLLALSGLNGFLVELAAPGPGWDAGTAAVLALVSFATGVLMHFGLWKPAGVSAKAQASLITSRSQPRGA
;
A
#
# COMPACT_ATOMS: atom_id res chain seq x y z
N MET A 1 31.33 -31.36 10.30
CA MET A 1 31.62 -29.92 10.17
C MET A 1 30.40 -29.29 9.52
N GLY A 2 29.50 -28.70 10.31
CA GLY A 2 28.27 -28.09 9.77
C GLY A 2 28.61 -26.85 8.94
N PRO A 3 27.76 -26.45 7.96
CA PRO A 3 27.97 -25.22 7.22
C PRO A 3 28.03 -24.05 8.21
N ALA A 4 29.09 -23.24 8.14
CA ALA A 4 29.18 -22.01 8.91
C ALA A 4 28.06 -21.08 8.43
N MET A 5 27.08 -20.83 9.30
CA MET A 5 26.01 -19.85 9.06
C MET A 5 26.65 -18.46 9.09
N ASN A 6 27.13 -17.98 7.94
CA ASN A 6 27.70 -16.66 7.81
C ASN A 6 26.57 -15.62 7.81
N VAL A 7 26.33 -15.00 8.97
CA VAL A 7 25.34 -13.93 9.12
C VAL A 7 25.93 -12.64 8.57
N SER A 8 25.81 -12.43 7.26
CA SER A 8 26.17 -11.16 6.63
C SER A 8 25.06 -10.15 6.86
N LEU A 9 25.30 -9.13 7.70
CA LEU A 9 24.39 -7.99 7.83
C LEU A 9 24.53 -7.09 6.60
N ASP A 10 23.73 -7.40 5.59
CA ASP A 10 23.62 -6.61 4.37
C ASP A 10 22.87 -5.29 4.64
N ARG A 11 23.04 -4.27 3.77
CA ARG A 11 22.33 -2.98 3.91
C ARG A 11 20.81 -3.17 3.90
N ALA A 12 20.33 -4.16 3.16
CA ALA A 12 18.95 -4.63 3.16
C ALA A 12 18.43 -4.90 4.58
N TYR A 13 19.24 -5.56 5.41
CA TYR A 13 18.89 -5.97 6.77
C TYR A 13 18.77 -4.76 7.69
N TRP A 14 19.72 -3.82 7.60
CA TRP A 14 19.68 -2.57 8.36
C TRP A 14 18.53 -1.65 7.95
N LEU A 15 18.24 -1.55 6.66
CA LEU A 15 17.07 -0.84 6.14
C LEU A 15 15.78 -1.49 6.63
N GLY A 16 15.64 -2.81 6.52
CA GLY A 16 14.48 -3.55 7.02
C GLY A 16 14.26 -3.36 8.52
N LEU A 17 15.34 -3.38 9.31
CA LEU A 17 15.29 -3.13 10.75
C LEU A 17 14.79 -1.70 11.04
N LEU A 18 15.37 -0.70 10.38
CA LEU A 18 14.97 0.70 10.56
C LEU A 18 13.50 0.92 10.18
N VAL A 19 13.06 0.38 9.05
CA VAL A 19 11.67 0.46 8.58
C VAL A 19 10.71 -0.21 9.56
N SER A 20 11.09 -1.38 10.11
CA SER A 20 10.25 -2.12 11.07
C SER A 20 9.93 -1.36 12.35
N VAL A 21 10.78 -0.40 12.74
CA VAL A 21 10.59 0.42 13.96
C VAL A 21 9.99 1.78 13.62
N VAL A 22 10.53 2.48 12.61
CA VAL A 22 10.14 3.85 12.30
C VAL A 22 8.74 3.91 11.70
N LEU A 23 8.38 2.97 10.82
CA LEU A 23 7.12 3.02 10.11
C LEU A 23 5.91 2.83 11.05
N PRO A 24 5.88 1.86 11.99
CA PRO A 24 4.79 1.75 12.96
C PRO A 24 4.66 2.97 13.87
N VAL A 25 5.77 3.64 14.23
CA VAL A 25 5.73 4.88 15.03
C VAL A 25 5.05 6.00 14.26
N LEU A 26 5.38 6.16 12.97
CA LEU A 26 4.71 7.14 12.11
C LEU A 26 3.21 6.81 11.93
N VAL A 27 2.86 5.52 11.77
CA VAL A 27 1.46 5.07 11.71
C VAL A 27 0.74 5.42 13.03
N GLY A 28 1.36 5.14 14.16
CA GLY A 28 0.85 5.45 15.50
C GLY A 28 0.64 6.96 15.69
N LEU A 29 1.59 7.78 15.27
CA LEU A 29 1.49 9.24 15.36
C LEU A 29 0.34 9.79 14.49
N VAL A 30 0.24 9.34 13.24
CA VAL A 30 -0.85 9.73 12.34
C VAL A 30 -2.20 9.32 12.92
N THR A 31 -2.31 8.08 13.41
CA THR A 31 -3.58 7.55 13.90
C THR A 31 -4.05 8.17 15.21
N THR A 32 -3.14 8.68 16.03
CA THR A 32 -3.42 9.32 17.33
C THR A 32 -3.61 10.84 17.23
N ARG A 33 -2.89 11.53 16.33
CA ARG A 33 -2.96 12.99 16.19
C ARG A 33 -3.99 13.45 15.16
N VAL A 34 -4.30 12.63 14.16
CA VAL A 34 -5.22 13.02 13.08
C VAL A 34 -6.60 12.44 13.34
N THR A 35 -7.54 13.31 13.71
CA THR A 35 -8.93 12.94 14.02
C THR A 35 -9.84 12.99 12.79
N HIS A 36 -9.49 13.78 11.77
CA HIS A 36 -10.21 13.81 10.50
C HIS A 36 -10.00 12.51 9.72
N ALA A 37 -11.10 11.78 9.46
CA ALA A 37 -11.07 10.47 8.80
C ALA A 37 -10.40 10.50 7.42
N GLY A 38 -10.69 11.51 6.59
CA GLY A 38 -10.09 11.65 5.26
C GLY A 38 -8.59 11.94 5.29
N THR A 39 -8.17 12.90 6.11
CA THR A 39 -6.74 13.25 6.28
C THR A 39 -5.94 12.07 6.84
N LYS A 40 -6.49 11.37 7.82
CA LYS A 40 -5.89 10.15 8.39
C LYS A 40 -5.73 9.07 7.33
N ALA A 41 -6.76 8.83 6.51
CA ALA A 41 -6.70 7.83 5.45
C ALA A 41 -5.65 8.16 4.38
N VAL A 42 -5.54 9.42 3.95
CA VAL A 42 -4.51 9.86 2.98
C VAL A 42 -3.10 9.69 3.54
N LEU A 43 -2.88 10.08 4.80
CA LEU A 43 -1.57 9.93 5.45
C LEU A 43 -1.20 8.45 5.62
N LEU A 44 -2.14 7.60 6.02
CA LEU A 44 -1.91 6.16 6.11
C LEU A 44 -1.67 5.53 4.74
N LEU A 45 -2.36 5.98 3.71
CA LEU A 45 -2.12 5.54 2.34
C LEU A 45 -0.71 5.93 1.87
N ALA A 46 -0.29 7.17 2.12
CA ALA A 46 1.07 7.63 1.81
C ALA A 46 2.11 6.75 2.52
N LEU A 47 1.89 6.47 3.80
CA LEU A 47 2.81 5.70 4.63
C LEU A 47 2.87 4.23 4.20
N SER A 48 1.74 3.66 3.74
CA SER A 48 1.69 2.33 3.15
C SER A 48 2.44 2.26 1.81
N GLY A 49 2.30 3.29 0.96
CA GLY A 49 3.04 3.39 -0.30
C GLY A 49 4.55 3.51 -0.07
N LEU A 50 4.95 4.35 0.89
CA LEU A 50 6.34 4.51 1.32
C LEU A 50 6.93 3.18 1.83
N ASN A 51 6.17 2.42 2.61
CA ASN A 51 6.60 1.11 3.08
C ASN A 51 6.85 0.13 1.92
N GLY A 52 5.93 0.04 0.97
CA GLY A 52 6.10 -0.81 -0.21
C GLY A 52 7.37 -0.47 -0.99
N PHE A 53 7.61 0.83 -1.21
CA PHE A 53 8.83 1.33 -1.85
C PHE A 53 10.10 0.97 -1.07
N LEU A 54 10.09 1.15 0.26
CA LEU A 54 11.24 0.85 1.11
C LEU A 54 11.55 -0.65 1.16
N VAL A 55 10.53 -1.52 1.09
CA VAL A 55 10.70 -2.97 1.00
C VAL A 55 11.35 -3.36 -0.33
N GLU A 56 10.87 -2.82 -1.45
CA GLU A 56 11.51 -3.06 -2.76
C GLU A 56 12.94 -2.52 -2.81
N LEU A 57 13.20 -1.34 -2.25
CA LEU A 57 14.54 -0.76 -2.17
C LEU A 57 15.48 -1.60 -1.30
N ALA A 58 14.97 -2.22 -0.23
CA ALA A 58 15.76 -3.09 0.64
C ALA A 58 16.09 -4.43 -0.04
N ALA A 59 15.26 -4.92 -0.95
CA ALA A 59 15.48 -6.18 -1.68
C ALA A 59 15.19 -6.02 -3.18
N PRO A 60 16.02 -5.27 -3.92
CA PRO A 60 15.77 -4.97 -5.33
C PRO A 60 15.95 -6.23 -6.18
N GLY A 61 14.92 -6.56 -6.96
CA GLY A 61 14.97 -7.66 -7.94
C GLY A 61 15.81 -7.31 -9.18
N PRO A 62 16.10 -8.29 -10.04
CA PRO A 62 16.77 -8.04 -11.33
C PRO A 62 15.96 -7.04 -12.16
N GLY A 63 16.60 -5.93 -12.59
CA GLY A 63 15.95 -4.88 -13.37
C GLY A 63 15.20 -3.83 -12.56
N TRP A 64 15.37 -3.80 -11.24
CA TRP A 64 14.80 -2.75 -10.40
C TRP A 64 15.44 -1.38 -10.69
N ASP A 65 14.58 -0.38 -10.89
CA ASP A 65 14.96 1.02 -11.08
C ASP A 65 14.22 1.90 -10.06
N ALA A 66 14.99 2.61 -9.23
CA ALA A 66 14.47 3.45 -8.16
C ALA A 66 13.54 4.57 -8.68
N GLY A 67 13.88 5.13 -9.85
CA GLY A 67 13.10 6.20 -10.47
C GLY A 67 11.72 5.70 -10.89
N THR A 68 11.68 4.56 -11.56
CA THR A 68 10.45 3.88 -11.99
C THR A 68 9.59 3.49 -10.79
N ALA A 69 10.19 2.89 -9.75
CA ALA A 69 9.49 2.53 -8.52
C ALA A 69 8.89 3.77 -7.81
N ALA A 70 9.63 4.88 -7.75
CA ALA A 70 9.16 6.13 -7.16
C ALA A 70 7.98 6.74 -7.97
N VAL A 71 8.06 6.72 -9.31
CA VAL A 71 6.97 7.19 -10.18
C VAL A 71 5.73 6.32 -10.01
N LEU A 72 5.87 4.99 -9.97
CA LEU A 72 4.76 4.07 -9.71
C LEU A 72 4.13 4.29 -8.33
N ALA A 73 4.94 4.49 -7.30
CA ALA A 73 4.46 4.79 -5.95
C ALA A 73 3.64 6.09 -5.93
N LEU A 74 4.11 7.14 -6.61
CA LEU A 74 3.40 8.42 -6.70
C LEU A 74 2.08 8.30 -7.46
N VAL A 75 2.06 7.61 -8.61
CA VAL A 75 0.83 7.38 -9.41
C VAL A 75 -0.17 6.54 -8.63
N SER A 76 0.28 5.50 -7.94
CA SER A 76 -0.57 4.63 -7.11
C SER A 76 -1.14 5.39 -5.92
N PHE A 77 -0.33 6.22 -5.26
CA PHE A 77 -0.77 7.11 -4.20
C PHE A 77 -1.83 8.09 -4.70
N ALA A 78 -1.57 8.81 -5.79
CA ALA A 78 -2.51 9.76 -6.38
C ALA A 78 -3.84 9.07 -6.75
N THR A 79 -3.76 7.90 -7.38
CA THR A 79 -4.93 7.08 -7.73
C THR A 79 -5.72 6.67 -6.50
N GLY A 80 -5.04 6.19 -5.45
CA GLY A 80 -5.67 5.81 -4.18
C GLY A 80 -6.33 7.00 -3.48
N VAL A 81 -5.71 8.19 -3.50
CA VAL A 81 -6.30 9.44 -2.97
C VAL A 81 -7.56 9.82 -3.75
N LEU A 82 -7.50 9.79 -5.08
CA LEU A 82 -8.63 10.09 -5.95
C LEU A 82 -9.78 9.10 -5.75
N MET A 83 -9.48 7.81 -5.60
CA MET A 83 -10.46 6.78 -5.25
C MET A 83 -11.05 7.03 -3.85
N HIS A 84 -10.22 7.37 -2.87
CA HIS A 84 -10.64 7.61 -1.48
C HIS A 84 -11.61 8.79 -1.36
N PHE A 85 -11.33 9.90 -2.06
CA PHE A 85 -12.24 11.06 -2.10
C PHE A 85 -13.41 10.89 -3.10
N GLY A 86 -13.49 9.76 -3.78
CA GLY A 86 -14.65 9.40 -4.58
C GLY A 86 -14.70 10.10 -5.93
N LEU A 87 -13.57 10.25 -6.64
CA LEU A 87 -13.54 10.68 -8.05
C LEU A 87 -14.52 9.85 -8.93
N TRP A 88 -14.82 8.62 -8.49
CA TRP A 88 -15.69 7.67 -9.18
C TRP A 88 -17.19 7.90 -8.90
N LYS A 89 -17.56 8.76 -7.94
CA LYS A 89 -18.97 9.12 -7.66
C LYS A 89 -19.67 9.73 -8.88
N PRO A 90 -19.16 10.79 -9.53
CA PRO A 90 -19.78 11.34 -10.73
C PRO A 90 -19.72 10.38 -11.93
N ALA A 91 -18.74 9.47 -11.98
CA ALA A 91 -18.61 8.49 -13.05
C ALA A 91 -19.59 7.29 -12.91
N GLY A 92 -20.32 7.17 -11.80
CA GLY A 92 -21.34 6.14 -11.59
C GLY A 92 -20.81 4.70 -11.51
N VAL A 93 -19.49 4.51 -11.48
CA VAL A 93 -18.86 3.20 -11.60
C VAL A 93 -19.12 2.33 -10.37
N SER A 94 -19.14 2.93 -9.17
CA SER A 94 -19.49 2.24 -7.93
C SER A 94 -20.92 1.69 -7.95
N ALA A 95 -21.87 2.44 -8.52
CA ALA A 95 -23.27 2.00 -8.64
C ALA A 95 -23.42 0.84 -9.63
N LYS A 96 -22.72 0.90 -10.77
CA LYS A 96 -22.71 -0.19 -11.78
C LYS A 96 -22.06 -1.47 -11.24
N ALA A 97 -20.96 -1.35 -10.51
CA ALA A 97 -20.29 -2.50 -9.88
C ALA A 97 -21.19 -3.16 -8.81
N GLN A 98 -21.84 -2.36 -7.96
CA GLN A 98 -22.79 -2.87 -6.96
C GLN A 98 -23.99 -3.56 -7.61
N ALA A 99 -24.55 -3.00 -8.68
CA ALA A 99 -25.67 -3.61 -9.40
C ALA A 99 -25.32 -4.98 -9.99
N SER A 100 -24.10 -5.15 -10.53
CA SER A 100 -23.62 -6.42 -11.07
C SER A 100 -23.46 -7.50 -9.99
N LEU A 101 -22.93 -7.12 -8.82
CA LEU A 101 -22.73 -8.04 -7.69
C LEU A 101 -24.04 -8.47 -7.03
N ILE A 102 -25.05 -7.59 -6.96
CA ILE A 102 -26.38 -7.92 -6.44
C ILE A 102 -27.12 -8.86 -7.41
N THR A 103 -27.06 -8.58 -8.72
CA THR A 103 -27.68 -9.40 -9.76
C THR A 103 -27.15 -10.84 -9.76
N SER A 104 -25.85 -11.01 -9.52
CA SER A 104 -25.21 -12.34 -9.44
C SER A 104 -25.68 -13.17 -8.22
N ARG A 105 -26.09 -12.51 -7.13
CA ARG A 105 -26.60 -13.19 -5.93
C ARG A 105 -28.08 -13.57 -6.06
N SER A 106 -28.83 -12.85 -6.89
CA SER A 106 -30.27 -13.08 -7.13
C SER A 106 -30.57 -14.07 -8.25
N GLN A 107 -29.56 -14.66 -8.91
CA GLN A 107 -29.78 -15.77 -9.83
C GLN A 107 -30.35 -16.96 -9.03
N PRO A 108 -31.62 -17.34 -9.23
CA PRO A 108 -32.18 -18.50 -8.54
C PRO A 108 -31.39 -19.72 -9.00
N ARG A 109 -30.84 -20.50 -8.05
CA ARG A 109 -30.51 -21.90 -8.31
C ARG A 109 -31.85 -22.61 -8.52
N GLY A 110 -32.33 -22.64 -9.75
CA GLY A 110 -33.61 -23.27 -10.09
C GLY A 110 -33.51 -23.96 -11.43
N ALA A 111 -33.29 -25.27 -11.38
CA ALA A 111 -33.99 -26.33 -12.11
C ALA A 111 -33.17 -27.63 -11.98
#